data_AF-A0A538T2C8-F1
#
_entry.id   AF-A0A538T2C8-F1
#
_cell.length_a   1.000
_cell.length_b   1.000
_cell.length_c   1.000
_cell.angle_alpha   90.00
_cell.angle_beta   90.00
_cell.angle_gamma   90.00
#
_symmetry.space_group_name_H-M   'P 1'
#
loop_
_entity.id
_entity.type
_entity.pdbx_description
1 polymer ?
#
loop_
_entity_poly.entity_id
_entity_poly.type
_entity_poly.pdbx_seq_one_letter_code
_entity_poly.pdbx_strand_id
1 'polypeptide(L)'
;MRFRIAAVALLVIASISSLASRPGAYPGGTPRFVTNAAPYCAGCHSSVNAQQLREMPADAAAGMLPENRHYKSISGGEDRYQKLEPADRQKLLDAVKAMDANCKVELAASDTKVKPSGTFTVTVTTRGGAGPVVGVMLTDNDLRFQSGPVQCQGFLITKAPDVTGPDGKPQTKFLDARLGELSKNINYVNIEGVQSDPAASTYPTCKAVWTLQAPAQAGEYTISAAFLYGTEKASPLGRVQTPDGRVVPAGGGGAASGRIQFAKPVKIVVG
;
A
#
# COMPACT_ATOMS: atom_id res chain seq x y z
N MET A 1 -20.94 -30.79 61.79
CA MET A 1 -19.69 -30.69 61.00
C MET A 1 -19.86 -31.54 59.75
N ARG A 2 -20.29 -30.92 58.63
CA ARG A 2 -20.52 -31.58 57.34
C ARG A 2 -19.78 -30.76 56.29
N PHE A 3 -18.84 -31.41 55.60
CA PHE A 3 -18.11 -30.85 54.47
C PHE A 3 -19.09 -30.48 53.34
N ARG A 4 -18.95 -29.27 52.79
CA ARG A 4 -19.41 -28.93 51.43
C ARG A 4 -18.22 -28.39 50.66
N ILE A 5 -17.83 -29.18 49.67
CA ILE A 5 -16.77 -28.92 48.71
C ILE A 5 -17.34 -28.11 47.54
N ALA A 6 -16.55 -27.12 47.13
CA ALA A 6 -16.40 -26.54 45.78
C ALA A 6 -17.64 -26.14 44.98
N ALA A 7 -17.85 -24.84 44.87
CA ALA A 7 -18.10 -24.18 43.59
C ALA A 7 -17.65 -22.72 43.73
N VAL A 8 -17.20 -22.13 42.63
CA VAL A 8 -16.81 -20.71 42.48
C VAL A 8 -15.39 -20.37 42.95
N ALA A 9 -14.43 -20.57 42.04
CA ALA A 9 -13.39 -19.58 41.69
C ALA A 9 -12.35 -20.21 40.75
N LEU A 10 -12.77 -20.63 39.55
CA LEU A 10 -11.86 -21.02 38.49
C LEU A 10 -12.35 -20.40 37.18
N LEU A 11 -12.19 -19.08 37.05
CA LEU A 11 -12.48 -18.36 35.81
C LEU A 11 -11.85 -16.95 35.81
N VAL A 12 -10.56 -16.84 36.11
CA VAL A 12 -9.77 -15.65 35.74
C VAL A 12 -8.36 -16.05 35.30
N ILE A 13 -8.25 -16.98 34.35
CA ILE A 13 -7.01 -17.17 33.58
C ILE A 13 -7.41 -17.42 32.12
N ALA A 14 -8.01 -16.41 31.47
CA ALA A 14 -8.19 -16.39 30.02
C ALA A 14 -8.61 -14.99 29.52
N SER A 15 -7.83 -13.95 29.83
CA SER A 15 -8.03 -12.64 29.19
C SER A 15 -6.75 -11.82 29.07
N ILE A 16 -5.57 -12.46 29.07
CA ILE A 16 -4.37 -11.85 28.52
C ILE A 16 -4.20 -12.39 27.10
N SER A 17 -5.25 -12.24 26.31
CA SER A 17 -5.21 -12.39 24.87
C SER A 17 -4.42 -11.21 24.34
N SER A 18 -3.13 -11.44 24.12
CA SER A 18 -2.33 -10.75 23.10
C SER A 18 -2.50 -9.22 23.03
N LEU A 19 -1.99 -8.52 24.04
CA LEU A 19 -1.26 -7.27 23.78
C LEU A 19 0.07 -7.60 23.08
N ALA A 20 0.01 -8.35 21.98
CA ALA A 20 1.03 -8.25 20.96
C ALA A 20 0.92 -6.80 20.49
N SER A 21 1.97 -6.02 20.76
CA SER A 21 2.19 -4.70 20.16
C SER A 21 1.79 -4.78 18.69
N ARG A 22 0.59 -4.28 18.35
CA ARG A 22 0.08 -4.35 16.98
C ARG A 22 1.09 -3.58 16.13
N PRO A 23 1.86 -4.24 15.24
CA PRO A 23 2.74 -3.51 14.35
C PRO A 23 1.83 -2.53 13.61
N GLY A 24 2.15 -1.24 13.74
CA GLY A 24 1.29 -0.19 13.18
C GLY A 24 1.15 -0.48 11.70
N ALA A 25 -0.08 -0.82 11.29
CA ALA A 25 -0.38 -1.13 9.91
C ALA A 25 -0.22 0.15 9.10
N TYR A 26 0.96 0.30 8.53
CA TYR A 26 1.20 1.14 7.39
C TYR A 26 0.51 0.46 6.18
N PRO A 27 0.00 1.22 5.20
CA PRO A 27 -0.61 0.69 3.98
C PRO A 27 0.13 -0.49 3.34
N GLY A 28 1.45 -0.54 3.43
CA GLY A 28 2.25 -1.64 2.90
C GLY A 28 2.80 -2.65 3.92
N GLY A 29 2.15 -2.83 5.07
CA GLY A 29 2.55 -3.79 6.12
C GLY A 29 3.47 -3.17 7.19
N THR A 30 4.23 -3.98 7.92
CA THR A 30 5.28 -3.42 8.80
C THR A 30 6.47 -2.98 7.96
N PRO A 31 7.11 -1.82 8.23
CA PRO A 31 8.36 -1.42 7.58
C PRO A 31 9.51 -2.43 7.73
N ARG A 32 9.34 -3.44 8.60
CA ARG A 32 10.31 -4.51 8.85
C ARG A 32 10.19 -5.70 7.89
N PHE A 33 9.15 -5.78 7.07
CA PHE A 33 9.01 -6.85 6.08
C PHE A 33 9.68 -6.43 4.77
N VAL A 34 11.01 -6.56 4.74
CA VAL A 34 11.81 -6.27 3.55
C VAL A 34 11.85 -7.52 2.67
N THR A 35 10.79 -7.74 1.90
CA THR A 35 10.61 -8.93 1.05
C THR A 35 9.77 -8.62 -0.19
N ASN A 36 9.68 -9.59 -1.12
CA ASN A 36 8.75 -9.51 -2.24
C ASN A 36 7.31 -9.44 -1.72
N ALA A 37 6.50 -8.60 -2.36
CA ALA A 37 5.12 -8.42 -1.99
C ALA A 37 4.22 -8.51 -3.22
N ALA A 38 3.02 -9.02 -3.00
CA ALA A 38 1.97 -9.10 -4.00
C ALA A 38 0.76 -8.27 -3.56
N PRO A 39 0.04 -7.65 -4.50
CA PRO A 39 -1.09 -6.77 -4.17
C PRO A 39 -2.26 -7.43 -3.42
N TYR A 40 -2.45 -8.75 -3.51
CA TYR A 40 -3.54 -9.44 -2.80
C TYR A 40 -3.46 -9.27 -1.27
N CYS A 41 -2.27 -9.06 -0.73
CA CYS A 41 -2.04 -8.77 0.69
C CYS A 41 -2.72 -7.47 1.14
N ALA A 42 -3.06 -6.59 0.20
CA ALA A 42 -3.70 -5.31 0.44
C ALA A 42 -5.24 -5.40 0.42
N GLY A 43 -5.88 -6.53 0.77
CA GLY A 43 -7.36 -6.64 0.89
C GLY A 43 -8.00 -5.58 1.79
N CYS A 44 -7.20 -5.07 2.71
CA CYS A 44 -7.46 -3.90 3.53
C CYS A 44 -7.72 -2.62 2.67
N HIS A 45 -6.98 -2.35 1.61
CA HIS A 45 -7.04 -1.08 0.88
C HIS A 45 -8.33 -0.93 0.06
N SER A 46 -8.70 0.29 -0.27
CA SER A 46 -9.71 0.52 -1.31
C SER A 46 -9.03 0.58 -2.68
N SER A 47 -9.60 -0.06 -3.70
CA SER A 47 -9.14 0.10 -5.09
C SER A 47 -9.67 1.41 -5.64
N VAL A 48 -8.83 2.23 -6.25
CA VAL A 48 -9.30 3.52 -6.79
C VAL A 48 -10.03 3.41 -8.13
N ASN A 49 -10.07 2.22 -8.74
CA ASN A 49 -10.67 2.00 -10.05
C ASN A 49 -11.28 0.58 -10.15
N ALA A 50 -12.53 0.50 -10.62
CA ALA A 50 -13.21 -0.76 -10.87
C ALA A 50 -12.53 -1.64 -11.94
N GLN A 51 -11.81 -1.05 -12.90
CA GLN A 51 -11.08 -1.81 -13.92
C GLN A 51 -9.93 -2.65 -13.34
N GLN A 52 -9.40 -2.30 -12.17
CA GLN A 52 -8.40 -3.10 -11.45
C GLN A 52 -9.03 -4.28 -10.69
N LEU A 53 -10.37 -4.40 -10.75
CA LEU A 53 -11.19 -5.42 -10.11
C LEU A 53 -12.05 -6.16 -11.13
N ARG A 54 -11.75 -6.03 -12.43
CA ARG A 54 -12.52 -6.60 -13.54
C ARG A 54 -12.57 -8.14 -13.51
N GLU A 55 -11.70 -8.75 -12.73
CA GLU A 55 -11.68 -10.18 -12.44
C GLU A 55 -12.74 -10.63 -11.42
N MET A 56 -13.38 -9.69 -10.71
CA MET A 56 -14.35 -9.99 -9.66
C MET A 56 -15.79 -9.85 -10.14
N PRO A 57 -16.76 -10.51 -9.47
CA PRO A 57 -18.17 -10.17 -9.56
C PRO A 57 -18.39 -8.66 -9.30
N ALA A 58 -19.32 -8.05 -10.04
CA ALA A 58 -19.49 -6.59 -10.06
C ALA A 58 -19.87 -6.00 -8.69
N ASP A 59 -20.69 -6.71 -7.91
CA ASP A 59 -21.09 -6.34 -6.56
C ASP A 59 -19.91 -6.38 -5.58
N ALA A 60 -19.13 -7.46 -5.63
CA ALA A 60 -17.92 -7.60 -4.83
C ALA A 60 -16.88 -6.54 -5.22
N ALA A 61 -16.69 -6.25 -6.52
CA ALA A 61 -15.80 -5.20 -7.01
C ALA A 61 -16.25 -3.81 -6.52
N ALA A 62 -17.55 -3.48 -6.64
CA ALA A 62 -18.09 -2.21 -6.17
C ALA A 62 -17.87 -2.03 -4.66
N GLY A 63 -18.00 -3.11 -3.88
CA GLY A 63 -17.72 -3.13 -2.45
C GLY A 63 -16.25 -2.93 -2.09
N MET A 64 -15.31 -2.90 -3.04
CA MET A 64 -13.88 -2.64 -2.83
C MET A 64 -13.46 -1.19 -3.13
N LEU A 65 -14.37 -0.37 -3.66
CA LEU A 65 -14.12 1.02 -4.03
C LEU A 65 -14.26 1.97 -2.82
N PRO A 66 -13.55 3.12 -2.82
CA PRO A 66 -13.63 4.12 -1.76
C PRO A 66 -15.05 4.55 -1.43
N GLU A 67 -15.90 4.70 -2.44
CA GLU A 67 -17.28 5.18 -2.33
C GLU A 67 -18.11 4.29 -1.41
N ASN A 68 -17.99 2.98 -1.59
CA ASN A 68 -18.76 1.97 -0.84
C ASN A 68 -18.05 1.47 0.42
N ARG A 69 -16.84 1.99 0.69
CA ARG A 69 -16.05 1.72 1.89
C ARG A 69 -15.78 3.00 2.67
N HIS A 70 -14.62 3.59 2.42
CA HIS A 70 -14.06 4.66 3.22
C HIS A 70 -14.95 5.91 3.26
N TYR A 71 -15.46 6.33 2.10
CA TYR A 71 -16.30 7.52 2.01
C TYR A 71 -17.60 7.33 2.77
N LYS A 72 -18.21 6.15 2.63
CA LYS A 72 -19.43 5.77 3.35
C LYS A 72 -19.19 5.73 4.86
N SER A 73 -18.07 5.18 5.32
CA SER A 73 -17.74 5.16 6.75
C SER A 73 -17.54 6.57 7.32
N ILE A 74 -16.84 7.46 6.59
CA ILE A 74 -16.68 8.86 7.00
C ILE A 74 -18.04 9.56 7.04
N SER A 75 -18.80 9.53 5.95
CA SER A 75 -20.08 10.26 5.86
C SER A 75 -21.13 9.71 6.83
N GLY A 76 -21.17 8.40 7.02
CA GLY A 76 -22.05 7.71 7.96
C GLY A 76 -21.66 7.91 9.42
N GLY A 77 -20.43 8.35 9.70
CA GLY A 77 -19.95 8.50 11.08
C GLY A 77 -19.70 7.15 11.74
N GLU A 78 -19.29 6.13 10.97
CA GLU A 78 -19.04 4.79 11.50
C GLU A 78 -17.79 4.77 12.41
N ASP A 79 -17.77 3.85 13.37
CA ASP A 79 -16.64 3.61 14.29
C ASP A 79 -16.08 4.86 14.96
N ARG A 80 -14.89 5.31 14.53
CA ARG A 80 -14.18 6.45 15.13
C ARG A 80 -14.70 7.78 14.59
N TYR A 81 -15.38 7.78 13.45
CA TYR A 81 -15.94 8.98 12.83
C TYR A 81 -17.18 9.50 13.56
N GLN A 82 -17.83 8.69 14.41
CA GLN A 82 -18.97 9.13 15.23
C GLN A 82 -18.60 10.27 16.20
N LYS A 83 -17.31 10.45 16.49
CA LYS A 83 -16.78 11.53 17.34
C LYS A 83 -16.63 12.86 16.61
N LEU A 84 -16.79 12.87 15.29
CA LEU A 84 -16.73 14.06 14.47
C LEU A 84 -18.15 14.57 14.20
N GLU A 85 -18.33 15.88 14.39
CA GLU A 85 -19.57 16.54 13.98
C GLU A 85 -19.80 16.37 12.47
N PRO A 86 -21.07 16.40 11.99
CA PRO A 86 -21.39 16.25 10.57
C PRO A 86 -20.56 17.15 9.65
N ALA A 87 -20.34 18.40 10.04
CA ALA A 87 -19.54 19.35 9.25
C ALA A 87 -18.05 18.96 9.16
N ASP A 88 -17.48 18.40 10.23
CA ASP A 88 -16.08 17.97 10.24
C ASP A 88 -15.88 16.65 9.49
N ARG A 89 -16.88 15.75 9.52
CA ARG A 89 -16.91 14.58 8.63
C ARG A 89 -16.88 14.98 7.16
N GLN A 90 -17.64 16.02 6.79
CA GLN A 90 -17.64 16.53 5.42
C GLN A 90 -16.26 17.11 5.04
N LYS A 91 -15.64 17.94 5.89
CA LYS A 91 -14.29 18.47 5.64
C LYS A 91 -13.24 17.36 5.49
N LEU A 92 -13.31 16.32 6.32
CA LEU A 92 -12.43 15.16 6.21
C LEU A 92 -12.66 14.43 4.89
N LEU A 93 -13.91 14.17 4.52
CA LEU A 93 -14.27 13.52 3.27
C LEU A 93 -13.75 14.30 2.05
N ASP A 94 -13.86 15.62 2.06
CA ASP A 94 -13.38 16.47 0.97
C ASP A 94 -11.84 16.40 0.86
N ALA A 95 -11.12 16.43 1.98
CA ALA A 95 -9.66 16.27 1.99
C ALA A 95 -9.23 14.88 1.46
N VAL A 96 -9.95 13.82 1.83
CA VAL A 96 -9.70 12.46 1.33
C VAL A 96 -9.96 12.37 -0.17
N LYS A 97 -11.08 12.90 -0.66
CA LYS A 97 -11.39 12.94 -2.10
C LYS A 97 -10.36 13.75 -2.89
N ALA A 98 -9.90 14.87 -2.32
CA ALA A 98 -8.84 15.68 -2.92
C ALA A 98 -7.52 14.90 -3.01
N MET A 99 -7.20 14.05 -2.04
CA MET A 99 -6.07 13.12 -2.12
C MET A 99 -6.27 12.11 -3.26
N ASP A 100 -7.41 11.43 -3.30
CA ASP A 100 -7.71 10.40 -4.29
C ASP A 100 -7.70 10.95 -5.72
N ALA A 101 -8.14 12.19 -5.92
CA ALA A 101 -8.11 12.88 -7.21
C ALA A 101 -6.69 13.28 -7.67
N ASN A 102 -5.73 13.38 -6.75
CA ASN A 102 -4.38 13.90 -7.03
C ASN A 102 -3.27 12.85 -6.91
N CYS A 103 -3.55 11.73 -6.24
CA CYS A 103 -2.65 10.60 -6.18
C CYS A 103 -2.56 9.90 -7.53
N LYS A 104 -1.34 9.56 -7.93
CA LYS A 104 -1.06 8.91 -9.21
C LYS A 104 0.14 8.00 -9.11
N VAL A 105 0.12 6.94 -9.92
CA VAL A 105 1.30 6.14 -10.23
C VAL A 105 1.43 5.99 -11.74
N GLU A 106 2.67 6.11 -12.21
CA GLU A 106 3.04 5.97 -13.61
C GLU A 106 4.25 5.03 -13.72
N LEU A 107 4.32 4.29 -14.81
CA LEU A 107 5.39 3.34 -15.09
C LEU A 107 5.95 3.60 -16.48
N ALA A 108 7.27 3.57 -16.60
CA ALA A 108 7.99 3.68 -17.85
C ALA A 108 9.12 2.64 -17.89
N ALA A 109 9.14 1.81 -18.94
CA ALA A 109 10.28 0.96 -19.25
C ALA A 109 11.26 1.72 -20.16
N SER A 110 12.56 1.57 -19.95
CA SER A 110 13.58 2.19 -20.82
C SER A 110 13.59 1.60 -22.23
N ASP A 111 13.10 0.37 -22.36
CA ASP A 111 12.87 -0.30 -23.64
C ASP A 111 11.66 -1.23 -23.52
N THR A 112 10.89 -1.36 -24.58
CA THR A 112 9.76 -2.31 -24.70
C THR A 112 10.06 -3.47 -25.64
N LYS A 113 11.24 -3.48 -26.28
CA LYS A 113 11.72 -4.55 -27.16
C LYS A 113 13.13 -4.94 -26.70
N VAL A 114 13.22 -6.05 -25.98
CA VAL A 114 14.47 -6.47 -25.33
C VAL A 114 14.89 -7.84 -25.83
N LYS A 115 16.20 -8.10 -25.87
CA LYS A 115 16.72 -9.43 -26.19
C LYS A 115 16.37 -10.41 -25.05
N PRO A 116 16.27 -11.72 -25.32
CA PRO A 116 16.27 -12.74 -24.29
C PRO A 116 17.41 -12.55 -23.30
N SER A 117 17.13 -12.59 -22.00
CA SER A 117 18.12 -12.28 -20.94
C SER A 117 18.76 -10.88 -21.02
N GLY A 118 18.22 -9.98 -21.84
CA GLY A 118 18.68 -8.60 -21.95
C GLY A 118 18.33 -7.80 -20.70
N THR A 119 19.16 -6.81 -20.39
CA THR A 119 18.91 -5.90 -19.25
C THR A 119 18.24 -4.62 -19.70
N PHE A 120 17.27 -4.15 -18.93
CA PHE A 120 16.61 -2.85 -19.11
C PHE A 120 16.18 -2.31 -17.74
N THR A 121 15.66 -1.09 -17.71
CA THR A 121 15.18 -0.47 -16.47
C THR A 121 13.70 -0.17 -16.54
N VAL A 122 13.04 -0.23 -15.38
CA VAL A 122 11.66 0.20 -15.21
C VAL A 122 11.62 1.26 -14.11
N THR A 123 11.13 2.43 -14.46
CA THR A 123 10.93 3.55 -13.55
C THR A 123 9.45 3.62 -13.17
N VAL A 124 9.17 3.63 -11.86
CA VAL A 124 7.85 3.93 -11.32
C VAL A 124 7.91 5.28 -10.64
N THR A 125 7.02 6.17 -11.05
CA THR A 125 6.86 7.51 -10.46
C THR A 125 5.53 7.54 -9.71
N THR A 126 5.56 7.96 -8.45
CA THR A 126 4.35 8.16 -7.66
C THR A 126 4.17 9.64 -7.33
N ARG A 127 2.91 10.08 -7.22
CA ARG A 127 2.53 11.41 -6.75
C ARG A 127 1.54 11.26 -5.61
N GLY A 128 1.73 12.03 -4.55
CA GLY A 128 0.81 12.15 -3.43
C GLY A 128 0.95 11.06 -2.36
N GLY A 129 -0.04 11.00 -1.47
CA GLY A 129 -0.10 10.10 -0.32
C GLY A 129 -0.04 10.85 1.01
N ALA A 130 -0.83 10.39 1.97
CA ALA A 130 -0.82 10.84 3.35
C ALA A 130 0.06 9.91 4.20
N GLY A 131 1.37 10.19 4.21
CA GLY A 131 2.36 9.28 4.77
C GLY A 131 2.42 9.22 6.30
N PRO A 132 3.59 8.88 6.88
CA PRO A 132 4.90 9.30 6.40
C PRO A 132 5.58 8.34 5.41
N VAL A 133 4.90 7.29 4.95
CA VAL A 133 5.47 6.30 4.03
C VAL A 133 4.44 6.01 2.93
N VAL A 134 4.92 5.66 1.73
CA VAL A 134 4.13 5.03 0.65
C VAL A 134 4.87 3.83 0.06
N GLY A 135 4.11 2.91 -0.53
CA GLY A 135 4.59 1.59 -0.93
C GLY A 135 4.51 1.43 -2.42
N VAL A 136 5.55 0.88 -3.03
CA VAL A 136 5.59 0.66 -4.48
C VAL A 136 6.01 -0.77 -4.75
N MET A 137 5.18 -1.50 -5.50
CA MET A 137 5.43 -2.87 -5.94
C MET A 137 5.54 -2.90 -7.45
N LEU A 138 6.55 -3.56 -7.99
CA LEU A 138 6.61 -3.91 -9.40
C LEU A 138 5.90 -5.25 -9.62
N THR A 139 4.90 -5.27 -10.50
CA THR A 139 3.97 -6.38 -10.67
C THR A 139 3.92 -6.85 -12.13
N ASP A 140 3.36 -8.03 -12.35
CA ASP A 140 3.16 -8.58 -13.71
C ASP A 140 1.92 -8.04 -14.42
N ASN A 141 0.90 -7.63 -13.68
CA ASN A 141 -0.35 -7.08 -14.22
C ASN A 141 -0.99 -6.05 -13.27
N ASP A 142 -2.15 -5.51 -13.66
CA ASP A 142 -2.92 -4.49 -12.94
C ASP A 142 -4.23 -5.01 -12.31
N LEU A 143 -4.41 -6.33 -12.23
CA LEU A 143 -5.54 -6.97 -11.56
C LEU A 143 -5.22 -7.09 -10.07
N ARG A 144 -6.03 -6.49 -9.21
CA ARG A 144 -5.72 -6.41 -7.78
C ARG A 144 -5.55 -7.77 -7.13
N PHE A 145 -6.40 -8.74 -7.47
CA PHE A 145 -6.42 -10.05 -6.82
C PHE A 145 -5.73 -11.15 -7.61
N GLN A 146 -5.23 -10.83 -8.81
CA GLN A 146 -4.49 -11.77 -9.66
C GLN A 146 -3.09 -11.28 -10.04
N SER A 147 -2.66 -10.12 -9.57
CA SER A 147 -1.29 -9.65 -9.75
C SER A 147 -0.33 -10.37 -8.82
N GLY A 148 0.77 -10.83 -9.41
CA GLY A 148 1.94 -11.32 -8.72
C GLY A 148 3.08 -10.29 -8.74
N PRO A 149 4.17 -10.56 -8.01
CA PRO A 149 5.44 -9.89 -8.23
C PRO A 149 5.88 -10.04 -9.70
N VAL A 150 6.59 -9.05 -10.24
CA VAL A 150 7.07 -9.09 -11.65
C VAL A 150 7.84 -10.37 -12.00
N GLN A 151 8.46 -11.01 -11.01
CA GLN A 151 9.19 -12.26 -11.15
C GLN A 151 8.32 -13.44 -11.58
N CYS A 152 7.00 -13.40 -11.37
CA CYS A 152 6.07 -14.43 -11.87
C CYS A 152 6.09 -14.56 -13.40
N GLN A 153 6.48 -13.51 -14.12
CA GLN A 153 6.66 -13.51 -15.58
C GLN A 153 8.09 -13.90 -16.01
N GLY A 154 8.96 -14.28 -15.06
CA GLY A 154 10.34 -14.66 -15.33
C GLY A 154 11.33 -13.50 -15.38
N PHE A 155 10.91 -12.26 -15.11
CA PHE A 155 11.84 -11.14 -14.94
C PHE A 155 12.68 -11.32 -13.68
N LEU A 156 13.97 -11.05 -13.79
CA LEU A 156 14.88 -11.04 -12.64
C LEU A 156 15.25 -9.60 -12.28
N ILE A 157 15.00 -9.19 -11.04
CA ILE A 157 15.52 -7.92 -10.51
C ILE A 157 16.99 -8.16 -10.11
N THR A 158 17.90 -7.53 -10.84
CA THR A 158 19.33 -7.86 -10.81
C THR A 158 20.10 -7.15 -9.69
N LYS A 159 19.55 -6.08 -9.14
CA LYS A 159 20.10 -5.32 -8.01
C LYS A 159 18.99 -4.69 -7.17
N ALA A 160 19.36 -4.18 -6.00
CA ALA A 160 18.43 -3.37 -5.21
C ALA A 160 17.92 -2.17 -6.05
N PRO A 161 16.61 -1.85 -5.97
CA PRO A 161 16.06 -0.72 -6.71
C PRO A 161 16.61 0.61 -6.20
N ASP A 162 16.80 1.56 -7.11
CA ASP A 162 17.21 2.91 -6.78
C ASP A 162 15.95 3.71 -6.38
N VAL A 163 15.86 4.14 -5.12
CA VAL A 163 14.69 4.86 -4.57
C VAL A 163 15.04 6.32 -4.36
N THR A 164 14.17 7.22 -4.83
CA THR A 164 14.26 8.67 -4.61
C THR A 164 13.04 9.14 -3.84
N GLY A 165 13.29 9.77 -2.69
CA GLY A 165 12.27 10.34 -1.83
C GLY A 165 11.67 11.65 -2.35
N PRO A 166 10.70 12.22 -1.61
CA PRO A 166 10.01 13.45 -2.01
C PRO A 166 10.88 14.70 -1.97
N ASP A 167 12.03 14.64 -1.28
CA ASP A 167 13.06 15.68 -1.24
C ASP A 167 14.07 15.59 -2.40
N GLY A 168 13.84 14.66 -3.34
CA GLY A 168 14.73 14.40 -4.47
C GLY A 168 16.00 13.63 -4.11
N LYS A 169 16.15 13.16 -2.86
CA LYS A 169 17.35 12.45 -2.42
C LYS A 169 17.19 10.93 -2.49
N PRO A 170 18.30 10.18 -2.72
CA PRO A 170 18.28 8.74 -2.62
C PRO A 170 17.88 8.24 -1.22
N GLN A 171 17.12 7.15 -1.16
CA GLN A 171 16.78 6.46 0.10
C GLN A 171 17.22 4.99 0.03
N THR A 172 17.92 4.52 1.05
CA THR A 172 18.35 3.12 1.15
C THR A 172 17.81 2.41 2.39
N LYS A 173 17.40 3.18 3.41
CA LYS A 173 17.03 2.69 4.75
C LYS A 173 16.10 1.46 4.77
N PHE A 174 15.06 1.43 3.93
CA PHE A 174 14.18 0.26 3.86
C PHE A 174 14.90 -0.98 3.32
N LEU A 175 15.68 -0.82 2.26
CA LEU A 175 16.41 -1.91 1.60
C LEU A 175 17.59 -2.39 2.46
N ASP A 176 18.25 -1.48 3.18
CA ASP A 176 19.37 -1.79 4.09
C ASP A 176 18.93 -2.63 5.29
N ALA A 177 17.64 -2.64 5.62
CA ALA A 177 17.08 -3.49 6.67
C ALA A 177 16.93 -4.96 6.23
N ARG A 178 17.20 -5.30 4.96
CA ARG A 178 17.30 -6.70 4.53
C ARG A 178 18.67 -7.28 4.88
N LEU A 179 18.68 -8.52 5.35
CA LEU A 179 19.91 -9.26 5.60
C LEU A 179 20.76 -9.37 4.32
N GLY A 180 22.06 -9.09 4.45
CA GLY A 180 22.96 -8.89 3.32
C GLY A 180 23.22 -10.14 2.48
N GLU A 181 23.09 -11.32 3.08
CA GLU A 181 23.21 -12.63 2.43
C GLU A 181 22.00 -13.00 1.57
N LEU A 182 20.88 -12.27 1.71
CA LEU A 182 19.67 -12.54 0.94
C LEU A 182 19.72 -11.88 -0.43
N SER A 183 19.16 -12.56 -1.43
CA SER A 183 19.03 -12.00 -2.79
C SER A 183 18.30 -10.65 -2.78
N LYS A 184 18.80 -9.71 -3.57
CA LYS A 184 18.23 -8.37 -3.79
C LYS A 184 17.16 -8.34 -4.89
N ASN A 185 16.69 -9.51 -5.32
CA ASN A 185 15.56 -9.68 -6.25
C ASN A 185 14.23 -9.30 -5.55
N ILE A 186 14.04 -8.00 -5.27
CA ILE A 186 12.95 -7.45 -4.47
C ILE A 186 12.09 -6.52 -5.32
N ASN A 187 10.82 -6.86 -5.48
CA ASN A 187 9.87 -6.08 -6.27
C ASN A 187 9.22 -4.93 -5.48
N TYR A 188 9.43 -4.84 -4.17
CA TYR A 188 8.73 -3.94 -3.28
C TYR A 188 9.65 -2.99 -2.52
N VAL A 189 9.24 -1.72 -2.41
CA VAL A 189 9.93 -0.70 -1.63
C VAL A 189 8.96 0.16 -0.82
N ASN A 190 9.45 0.63 0.33
CA ASN A 190 8.86 1.74 1.05
C ASN A 190 9.64 3.02 0.77
N ILE A 191 8.91 4.11 0.52
CA ILE A 191 9.46 5.45 0.37
C ILE A 191 9.00 6.28 1.56
N GLU A 192 9.94 6.81 2.34
CA GLU A 192 9.67 7.60 3.54
C GLU A 192 9.60 9.10 3.25
N GLY A 193 9.02 9.87 4.18
CA GLY A 193 8.94 11.33 4.13
C GLY A 193 7.78 11.87 3.30
N VAL A 194 6.91 11.00 2.76
CA VAL A 194 5.81 11.42 1.89
C VAL A 194 4.71 12.10 2.69
N GLN A 195 4.49 13.39 2.46
CA GLN A 195 3.47 14.18 3.14
C GLN A 195 2.81 15.11 2.13
N SER A 196 1.56 14.81 1.78
CA SER A 196 0.73 15.72 0.97
C SER A 196 -0.07 16.65 1.88
N ASP A 197 -0.38 17.84 1.37
CA ASP A 197 -1.32 18.78 1.98
C ASP A 197 -2.37 19.20 0.92
N PRO A 198 -3.57 18.58 0.96
CA PRO A 198 -4.68 18.95 0.09
C PRO A 198 -5.12 20.40 0.22
N ALA A 199 -5.03 21.02 1.40
CA ALA A 199 -5.42 22.41 1.58
C ALA A 199 -4.44 23.35 0.86
N ALA A 200 -3.15 23.01 0.87
CA ALA A 200 -2.11 23.72 0.11
C ALA A 200 -1.96 23.21 -1.34
N SER A 201 -2.77 22.24 -1.80
CA SER A 201 -2.62 21.58 -3.10
C SER A 201 -1.22 21.01 -3.38
N THR A 202 -0.54 20.54 -2.34
CA THR A 202 0.81 19.97 -2.46
C THR A 202 0.77 18.45 -2.42
N TYR A 203 1.39 17.83 -3.41
CA TYR A 203 1.41 16.38 -3.59
C TYR A 203 2.82 15.99 -4.06
N PRO A 204 3.69 15.51 -3.16
CA PRO A 204 5.07 15.23 -3.48
C PRO A 204 5.20 14.09 -4.49
N THR A 205 6.26 14.11 -5.28
CA THR A 205 6.60 13.08 -6.25
C THR A 205 7.77 12.25 -5.74
N CYS A 206 7.68 10.93 -5.89
CA CYS A 206 8.76 9.99 -5.57
C CYS A 206 9.06 9.09 -6.76
N LYS A 207 10.20 8.41 -6.73
CA LYS A 207 10.63 7.51 -7.80
C LYS A 207 11.22 6.23 -7.24
N ALA A 208 10.92 5.10 -7.88
CA ALA A 208 11.63 3.84 -7.69
C ALA A 208 12.03 3.27 -9.05
N VAL A 209 13.29 2.90 -9.21
CA VAL A 209 13.84 2.37 -10.46
C VAL A 209 14.35 0.95 -10.23
N TRP A 210 13.79 0.00 -10.96
CA TRP A 210 14.26 -1.38 -10.99
C TRP A 210 15.12 -1.61 -12.24
N THR A 211 16.24 -2.31 -12.05
CA THR A 211 16.99 -2.90 -13.17
C THR A 211 16.57 -4.35 -13.30
N LEU A 212 16.08 -4.71 -14.48
CA LEU A 212 15.54 -6.02 -14.78
C LEU A 212 16.37 -6.72 -15.84
N GLN A 213 16.52 -8.03 -15.69
CA GLN A 213 16.84 -8.94 -16.77
C GLN A 213 15.54 -9.56 -17.29
N ALA A 214 15.35 -9.52 -18.60
CA ALA A 214 14.21 -10.10 -19.28
C ALA A 214 14.23 -11.64 -19.22
N PRO A 215 13.07 -12.31 -19.33
CA PRO A 215 12.99 -13.76 -19.49
C PRO A 215 13.90 -14.26 -20.61
N ALA A 216 14.42 -15.48 -20.46
CA ALA A 216 15.21 -16.14 -21.50
C ALA A 216 14.34 -16.67 -22.66
N GLN A 217 13.05 -16.86 -22.42
CA GLN A 217 12.10 -17.27 -23.43
C GLN A 217 11.60 -16.04 -24.20
N ALA A 218 11.55 -16.15 -25.52
CA ALA A 218 10.94 -15.12 -26.36
C ALA A 218 9.41 -15.10 -26.17
N GLY A 219 8.82 -13.92 -26.26
CA GLY A 219 7.38 -13.75 -26.06
C GLY A 219 6.96 -12.33 -25.71
N GLU A 220 5.66 -12.17 -25.48
CA GLU A 220 5.09 -10.94 -24.97
C GLU A 220 4.83 -11.08 -23.48
N TYR A 221 5.37 -10.13 -22.71
CA TYR A 221 5.24 -10.08 -21.27
C TYR A 221 4.61 -8.76 -20.86
N THR A 222 4.01 -8.72 -19.68
CA THR A 222 3.42 -7.50 -19.13
C THR A 222 4.13 -7.12 -17.83
N ILE A 223 4.30 -5.82 -17.62
CA ILE A 223 4.77 -5.25 -16.37
C ILE A 223 3.81 -4.12 -15.97
N SER A 224 3.47 -4.04 -14.69
CA SER A 224 2.78 -2.91 -14.08
C SER A 224 3.43 -2.55 -12.75
N ALA A 225 2.85 -1.60 -12.02
CA ALA A 225 3.23 -1.29 -10.65
C ALA A 225 2.01 -0.99 -9.80
N ALA A 226 2.03 -1.43 -8.54
CA ALA A 226 1.05 -1.07 -7.53
C ALA A 226 1.62 0.00 -6.59
N PHE A 227 0.79 0.99 -6.29
CA PHE A 227 1.06 2.11 -5.39
C PHE A 227 0.11 2.06 -4.20
N LEU A 228 0.68 1.96 -3.01
CA LEU A 228 -0.01 1.91 -1.72
C LEU A 228 0.18 3.22 -0.97
N TYR A 229 -0.91 3.89 -0.63
CA TYR A 229 -0.86 5.16 0.08
C TYR A 229 -2.02 5.32 1.06
N GLY A 230 -1.81 6.12 2.11
CA GLY A 230 -2.88 6.56 3.00
C GLY A 230 -3.53 7.86 2.50
N THR A 231 -4.71 8.20 3.01
CA THR A 231 -5.43 9.43 2.62
C THR A 231 -5.66 10.39 3.78
N GLU A 232 -6.05 9.88 4.94
CA GLU A 232 -6.57 10.70 6.04
C GLU A 232 -5.54 11.57 6.76
N LYS A 233 -4.30 11.09 6.92
CA LYS A 233 -3.28 11.79 7.73
C LYS A 233 -2.83 13.13 7.14
N ALA A 234 -3.28 13.48 5.94
CA ALA A 234 -3.08 14.80 5.36
C ALA A 234 -4.02 15.87 5.95
N SER A 235 -5.08 15.45 6.67
CA SER A 235 -5.96 16.33 7.42
C SER A 235 -5.76 16.16 8.93
N PRO A 236 -5.80 17.24 9.74
CA PRO A 236 -5.85 17.13 11.19
C PRO A 236 -7.03 16.28 11.70
N LEU A 237 -8.17 16.35 11.00
CA LEU A 237 -9.39 15.59 11.34
C LEU A 237 -9.25 14.08 11.08
N GLY A 238 -8.31 13.72 10.20
CA GLY A 238 -7.99 12.32 9.86
C GLY A 238 -6.88 11.72 10.73
N ARG A 239 -6.50 12.39 11.82
CA ARG A 239 -5.46 11.95 12.75
C ARG A 239 -6.06 11.66 14.12
N VAL A 240 -5.67 10.52 14.69
CA VAL A 240 -6.00 10.17 16.07
C VAL A 240 -4.70 9.82 16.79
N GLN A 241 -4.50 10.40 17.98
CA GLN A 241 -3.42 9.99 18.86
C GLN A 241 -3.87 8.80 19.71
N THR A 242 -3.09 7.72 19.68
CA THR A 242 -3.31 6.54 20.51
C THR A 242 -2.77 6.75 21.92
N PRO A 243 -3.18 5.95 22.93
CA PRO A 243 -2.70 6.09 24.31
C PRO A 243 -1.18 5.98 24.48
N ASP A 244 -0.50 5.25 23.59
CA ASP A 244 0.97 5.15 23.52
C ASP A 244 1.62 6.32 22.74
N GLY A 245 0.86 7.38 22.47
CA GLY A 245 1.35 8.62 21.87
C GLY A 245 1.51 8.60 20.34
N ARG A 246 1.17 7.50 19.67
CA ARG A 246 1.34 7.37 18.21
C ARG A 246 0.19 8.07 17.46
N VAL A 247 0.52 8.68 16.32
CA VAL A 247 -0.49 9.26 15.43
C VAL A 247 -0.87 8.26 14.34
N VAL A 248 -2.15 7.89 14.30
CA VAL A 248 -2.73 6.93 13.33
C VAL A 248 -3.89 7.58 12.55
N PRO A 249 -4.29 7.02 11.38
CA PRO A 249 -5.51 7.46 10.69
C PRO A 249 -6.75 7.35 11.59
N ALA A 250 -7.73 8.22 11.40
CA ALA A 250 -8.98 8.17 12.17
C ALA A 250 -9.79 6.91 11.82
N GLY A 251 -9.79 6.46 10.58
CA GLY A 251 -10.31 5.14 10.17
C GLY A 251 -9.59 3.93 10.76
N GLY A 252 -8.53 4.14 11.56
CA GLY A 252 -7.73 3.10 12.19
C GLY A 252 -6.60 2.58 11.30
N GLY A 253 -5.87 1.58 11.82
CA GLY A 253 -4.80 0.90 11.07
C GLY A 253 -5.32 -0.12 10.05
N GLY A 254 -6.61 -0.46 10.11
CA GLY A 254 -7.26 -1.31 9.14
C GLY A 254 -7.71 -0.49 7.94
N ALA A 255 -7.10 -0.77 6.79
CA ALA A 255 -7.86 -0.97 5.57
C ALA A 255 -8.48 0.24 4.85
N ALA A 256 -9.64 0.72 5.26
CA ALA A 256 -10.48 1.54 4.38
C ALA A 256 -9.82 2.86 3.98
N SER A 257 -8.99 3.44 4.85
CA SER A 257 -8.28 4.71 4.64
C SER A 257 -7.09 4.62 3.69
N GLY A 258 -6.62 3.40 3.44
CA GLY A 258 -5.59 3.10 2.46
C GLY A 258 -6.17 3.00 1.05
N ARG A 259 -5.32 3.28 0.07
CA ARG A 259 -5.57 3.06 -1.35
C ARG A 259 -4.55 2.10 -1.93
N ILE A 260 -5.02 1.34 -2.90
CA ILE A 260 -4.18 0.69 -3.88
C ILE A 260 -4.56 1.23 -5.26
N GLN A 261 -3.55 1.62 -6.01
CA GLN A 261 -3.67 2.08 -7.39
C GLN A 261 -2.62 1.38 -8.24
N PHE A 262 -2.98 1.00 -9.46
CA PHE A 262 -2.05 0.41 -10.41
C PHE A 262 -1.70 1.38 -11.53
N ALA A 263 -0.45 1.34 -11.97
CA ALA A 263 -0.03 1.97 -13.20
C ALA A 263 -0.68 1.27 -14.40
N LYS A 264 -0.76 1.98 -15.52
CA LYS A 264 -1.14 1.33 -16.79
C LYS A 264 -0.08 0.28 -17.14
N PRO A 265 -0.47 -0.97 -17.44
CA PRO A 265 0.50 -1.99 -17.83
C PRO A 265 1.27 -1.61 -19.10
N VAL A 266 2.54 -1.98 -19.14
CA VAL A 266 3.42 -1.88 -20.31
C VAL A 266 3.71 -3.28 -20.82
N LYS A 267 3.58 -3.47 -22.13
CA LYS A 267 3.96 -4.71 -22.81
C LYS A 267 5.45 -4.67 -23.14
N ILE A 268 6.16 -5.74 -22.79
CA ILE A 268 7.56 -5.96 -23.11
C ILE A 268 7.63 -7.14 -24.08
N VAL A 269 8.19 -6.90 -25.26
CA VAL A 269 8.44 -7.93 -26.27
C VAL A 269 9.87 -8.42 -26.09
N VAL A 270 10.03 -9.72 -25.86
CA VAL A 270 11.31 -10.40 -25.78
C VAL A 270 11.54 -11.17 -27.08
N GLY A 271 12.57 -10.81 -27.85
CA GLY A 271 12.84 -11.41 -29.17
C GLY A 271 14.20 -11.05 -29.75
#